data_AF-A0A521VV38-F1
#
_entry.id   AF-A0A521VV38-F1
#
_cell.length_a   1.000
_cell.length_b   1.000
_cell.length_c   1.000
_cell.angle_alpha   90.00
_cell.angle_beta   90.00
_cell.angle_gamma   90.00
#
_symmetry.space_group_name_H-M   'P 1'
#
loop_
_entity.id
_entity.type
_entity.pdbx_description
1 polymer ?
#
loop_
_entity_poly.entity_id
_entity_poly.type
_entity_poly.pdbx_seq_one_letter_code
_entity_poly.pdbx_strand_id
1 'polypeptide(L)'
;MRTRLGLAVLILAGLLLPAWSPAAAAPADFASNAALLRFISHYRAASDHRDLPAAVRAMSQFGVFHNPDSAGVYVGFLAGALAAQPAEADTLVAALGTLPAEDQWVAVRAIAWSGLPEWKALMRRHGARFPTRQVMMEKYLAGEMPTLQQLTLAIGERGFWHKVRGYFKSTPAPAKGTMLTPTPDLIDALWGYHFASRHYQPIGRIVAMLPWAKDRDHVDLLMLGSMAKFTLATNAARDPELIGLLKRARPHVGKETGKQLDEVIVAADTVDVGAIRAEAMAAVEEIKRKGSATSRDVAWWSRMGESAIALGCIGAAAAGQVALGLPCVVGGALSSAVVRNSTAGGG
;
A
#
# COMPACT_ATOMS: atom_id res chain seq x y z
N MET A 1 -41.43 -38.15 62.63
CA MET A 1 -42.08 -37.34 61.57
C MET A 1 -41.45 -35.97 61.58
N ARG A 2 -40.99 -35.47 60.41
CA ARG A 2 -40.89 -34.06 59.97
C ARG A 2 -40.52 -33.03 61.05
N THR A 3 -39.39 -32.31 61.03
CA THR A 3 -38.81 -31.52 59.92
C THR A 3 -37.44 -30.97 60.36
N ARG A 4 -36.58 -30.72 59.38
CA ARG A 4 -35.16 -30.32 59.48
C ARG A 4 -34.98 -28.87 59.94
N LEU A 5 -33.94 -28.57 60.71
CA LEU A 5 -33.27 -27.26 60.66
C LEU A 5 -31.77 -27.47 60.90
N GLY A 6 -31.03 -27.65 59.81
CA GLY A 6 -29.56 -27.60 59.80
C GLY A 6 -29.13 -26.15 59.60
N LEU A 7 -28.36 -25.62 60.55
CA LEU A 7 -27.71 -24.32 60.42
C LEU A 7 -26.35 -24.55 59.75
N ALA A 8 -26.32 -24.44 58.42
CA ALA A 8 -25.08 -24.42 57.65
C ALA A 8 -24.57 -22.97 57.59
N VAL A 9 -23.42 -22.72 58.21
CA VAL A 9 -22.68 -21.45 58.09
C VAL A 9 -22.07 -21.41 56.69
N LEU A 10 -22.70 -20.68 55.77
CA LEU A 10 -22.18 -20.36 54.45
C LEU A 10 -21.26 -19.14 54.58
N ILE A 11 -19.94 -19.39 54.57
CA ILE A 11 -18.91 -18.37 54.39
C ILE A 11 -18.96 -17.94 52.93
N LEU A 12 -19.57 -16.79 52.66
CA LEU A 12 -19.58 -16.15 51.34
C LEU A 12 -18.22 -15.45 51.14
N ALA A 13 -17.19 -16.20 50.76
CA ALA A 13 -15.95 -15.62 50.26
C ALA A 13 -16.21 -15.09 48.84
N GLY A 14 -16.51 -13.79 48.74
CA GLY A 14 -16.66 -13.08 47.48
C GLY A 14 -15.36 -13.14 46.67
N LEU A 15 -15.38 -13.93 45.59
CA LEU A 15 -14.41 -13.83 44.50
C LEU A 15 -14.58 -12.48 43.80
N LEU A 16 -13.87 -11.48 44.28
CA LEU A 16 -13.56 -10.27 43.52
C LEU A 16 -12.48 -10.63 42.49
N LEU A 17 -12.90 -11.19 41.36
CA LEU A 17 -12.08 -11.18 40.15
C LEU A 17 -11.98 -9.71 39.71
N PRO A 18 -10.79 -9.11 39.61
CA PRO A 18 -10.66 -7.79 39.03
C PRO A 18 -11.15 -7.88 37.59
N ALA A 19 -12.25 -7.19 37.29
CA ALA A 19 -12.63 -6.93 35.93
C ALA A 19 -11.48 -6.14 35.30
N TRP A 20 -10.68 -6.81 34.48
CA TRP A 20 -9.83 -6.13 33.51
C TRP A 20 -10.75 -5.40 32.54
N SER A 21 -11.14 -4.18 32.91
CA SER A 21 -11.60 -3.20 31.93
C SER A 21 -10.38 -2.87 31.07
N PRO A 22 -10.40 -3.12 29.75
CA PRO A 22 -9.38 -2.56 28.89
C PRO A 22 -9.50 -1.04 29.03
N ALA A 23 -8.49 -0.41 29.62
CA ALA A 23 -8.38 1.03 29.62
C ALA A 23 -8.56 1.50 28.17
N ALA A 24 -9.55 2.35 27.92
CA ALA A 24 -9.73 2.96 26.62
C ALA A 24 -8.38 3.61 26.26
N ALA A 25 -7.76 3.15 25.18
CA ALA A 25 -6.49 3.69 24.70
C ALA A 25 -6.62 5.22 24.60
N ALA A 26 -5.63 5.94 25.12
CA ALA A 26 -5.55 7.38 24.94
C ALA A 26 -5.56 7.70 23.43
N PRO A 27 -6.22 8.80 22.99
CA PRO A 27 -6.28 9.15 21.58
C PRO A 27 -4.86 9.23 21.00
N ALA A 28 -4.69 8.67 19.81
CA ALA A 28 -3.37 8.61 19.18
C ALA A 28 -2.83 10.04 18.91
N ASP A 29 -1.61 10.32 19.37
CA ASP A 29 -0.90 11.55 19.04
C ASP A 29 -0.15 11.37 17.70
N PHE A 30 -0.62 12.09 16.67
CA PHE A 30 -0.04 12.05 15.32
C PHE A 30 1.01 13.13 15.14
N ALA A 31 2.03 13.14 16.00
CA ALA A 31 3.07 14.17 16.02
C ALA A 31 4.06 14.15 14.83
N SER A 32 4.03 13.12 13.97
CA SER A 32 4.93 13.01 12.81
C SER A 32 4.44 12.06 11.72
N ASN A 33 5.04 12.16 10.52
CA ASN A 33 4.85 11.18 9.43
C ASN A 33 5.24 9.75 9.86
N ALA A 34 6.26 9.58 10.69
CA ALA A 34 6.64 8.27 11.20
C ALA A 34 5.56 7.68 12.13
N ALA A 35 4.90 8.53 12.93
CA ALA A 35 3.76 8.12 13.75
C ALA A 35 2.56 7.72 12.87
N LEU A 36 2.28 8.44 11.79
CA LEU A 36 1.23 8.09 10.83
C LEU A 36 1.49 6.75 10.14
N LEU A 37 2.70 6.51 9.63
CA LEU A 37 3.03 5.24 8.98
C LEU A 37 2.96 4.07 9.96
N ARG A 38 3.36 4.29 11.23
CA ARG A 38 3.20 3.28 12.29
C ARG A 38 1.73 3.00 12.58
N PHE A 39 0.90 4.04 12.63
CA PHE A 39 -0.55 3.88 12.77
C PHE A 39 -1.12 3.07 11.61
N ILE A 40 -0.79 3.42 10.37
CA ILE A 40 -1.24 2.69 9.18
C ILE A 40 -0.83 1.21 9.24
N SER A 41 0.45 0.91 9.54
CA SER A 41 0.94 -0.47 9.51
C SER A 41 0.38 -1.36 10.62
N HIS A 42 -0.04 -0.77 11.74
CA HIS A 42 -0.61 -1.50 12.89
C HIS A 42 -2.13 -1.34 13.01
N TYR A 43 -2.76 -0.67 12.04
CA TYR A 43 -4.17 -0.32 12.09
C TYR A 43 -5.05 -1.57 12.20
N ARG A 44 -5.95 -1.53 13.16
CA ARG A 44 -6.97 -2.57 13.38
C ARG A 44 -8.34 -1.94 13.24
N ALA A 45 -9.01 -2.21 12.12
CA ALA A 45 -10.30 -1.60 11.79
C ALA A 45 -11.33 -1.64 12.94
N ALA A 46 -11.42 -2.77 13.65
CA ALA A 46 -12.36 -2.92 14.76
C ALA A 46 -12.06 -2.04 16.00
N SER A 47 -10.79 -1.69 16.27
CA SER A 47 -10.41 -0.94 17.48
C SER A 47 -10.01 0.51 17.22
N ASP A 48 -9.46 0.81 16.05
CA ASP A 48 -8.73 2.05 15.79
C ASP A 48 -9.52 3.04 14.89
N HIS A 49 -10.73 2.68 14.47
CA HIS A 49 -11.57 3.51 13.59
C HIS A 49 -11.89 4.89 14.17
N ARG A 50 -11.92 5.03 15.51
CA ARG A 50 -12.16 6.32 16.20
C ARG A 50 -11.02 7.31 16.00
N ASP A 51 -9.80 6.83 15.83
CA ASP A 51 -8.61 7.66 15.61
C ASP A 51 -8.43 8.02 14.12
N LEU A 52 -9.13 7.31 13.22
CA LEU A 52 -9.00 7.50 11.77
C LEU A 52 -9.27 8.96 11.34
N PRO A 53 -10.34 9.65 11.77
CA PRO A 53 -10.54 11.05 11.40
C PRO A 53 -9.40 11.98 11.84
N ALA A 54 -8.79 11.73 13.00
CA ALA A 54 -7.65 12.50 13.48
C ALA A 54 -6.39 12.19 12.65
N ALA A 55 -6.16 10.92 12.31
CA ALA A 55 -5.06 10.49 11.45
C ALA A 55 -5.14 11.16 10.06
N VAL A 56 -6.34 11.19 9.46
CA VAL A 56 -6.56 11.81 8.14
C VAL A 56 -6.29 13.32 8.18
N ARG A 57 -6.73 14.02 9.22
CA ARG A 57 -6.40 15.45 9.39
C ARG A 57 -4.90 15.66 9.50
N ALA A 58 -4.19 14.83 10.27
CA ALA A 58 -2.74 14.90 10.38
C ALA A 58 -2.04 14.60 9.03
N MET A 59 -2.52 13.63 8.25
CA MET A 59 -2.01 13.35 6.89
C MET A 59 -2.08 14.59 5.99
N SER A 60 -3.23 15.27 5.98
CA SER A 60 -3.43 16.52 5.25
C SER A 60 -2.51 17.64 5.76
N GLN A 61 -2.43 17.84 7.09
CA GLN A 61 -1.56 18.86 7.70
C GLN A 61 -0.07 18.65 7.40
N PHE A 62 0.39 17.41 7.31
CA PHE A 62 1.76 17.12 6.91
C PHE A 62 1.98 17.14 5.39
N GLY A 63 0.95 17.44 4.60
CA GLY A 63 1.03 17.59 3.16
C GLY A 63 1.31 16.29 2.40
N VAL A 64 1.03 15.12 3.01
CA VAL A 64 1.32 13.82 2.38
C VAL A 64 0.43 13.55 1.14
N PHE A 65 -0.64 14.34 0.99
CA PHE A 65 -1.57 14.30 -0.14
C PHE A 65 -1.22 15.28 -1.27
N HIS A 66 -0.24 16.19 -1.07
CA HIS A 66 0.09 17.21 -2.06
C HIS A 66 0.66 16.63 -3.35
N ASN A 67 1.39 15.52 -3.26
CA ASN A 67 1.94 14.83 -4.42
C ASN A 67 1.19 13.50 -4.64
N PRO A 68 0.33 13.41 -5.68
CA PRO A 68 -0.41 12.20 -5.99
C PRO A 68 0.46 10.99 -6.31
N ASP A 69 1.71 11.19 -6.74
CA ASP A 69 2.64 10.12 -7.11
C ASP A 69 3.38 9.51 -5.91
N SER A 70 3.17 10.07 -4.71
CA SER A 70 3.74 9.58 -3.45
C SER A 70 2.70 9.27 -2.37
N ALA A 71 1.43 9.45 -2.69
CA ALA A 71 0.33 9.36 -1.73
C ALA A 71 -0.32 7.97 -1.69
N GLY A 72 0.19 7.02 -2.48
CA GLY A 72 -0.37 5.70 -2.70
C GLY A 72 -0.70 4.97 -1.42
N VAL A 73 0.25 4.88 -0.47
CA VAL A 73 0.01 4.21 0.82
C VAL A 73 -1.17 4.80 1.58
N TYR A 74 -1.33 6.12 1.57
CA TYR A 74 -2.41 6.79 2.30
C TYR A 74 -3.75 6.65 1.58
N VAL A 75 -3.77 6.77 0.24
CA VAL A 75 -4.98 6.53 -0.56
C VAL A 75 -5.43 5.08 -0.43
N GLY A 76 -4.50 4.14 -0.54
CA GLY A 76 -4.75 2.71 -0.36
C GLY A 76 -5.29 2.40 1.02
N PHE A 77 -4.70 2.99 2.06
CA PHE A 77 -5.16 2.86 3.44
C PHE A 77 -6.60 3.35 3.62
N LEU A 78 -6.94 4.54 3.11
CA LEU A 78 -8.31 5.06 3.15
C LEU A 78 -9.29 4.18 2.38
N ALA A 79 -8.90 3.68 1.21
CA ALA A 79 -9.70 2.75 0.42
C ALA A 79 -9.95 1.43 1.18
N GLY A 80 -8.92 0.87 1.81
CA GLY A 80 -9.05 -0.33 2.62
C GLY A 80 -9.87 -0.11 3.89
N ALA A 81 -9.80 1.08 4.50
CA ALA A 81 -10.62 1.43 5.66
C ALA A 81 -12.11 1.49 5.31
N LEU A 82 -12.45 2.06 4.13
CA LEU A 82 -13.80 2.00 3.58
C LEU A 82 -14.25 0.55 3.32
N ALA A 83 -13.37 -0.27 2.73
CA ALA A 83 -13.66 -1.67 2.44
C ALA A 83 -13.92 -2.51 3.70
N ALA A 84 -13.19 -2.22 4.78
CA ALA A 84 -13.28 -2.93 6.05
C ALA A 84 -14.58 -2.63 6.81
N GLN A 85 -15.15 -1.44 6.60
CA GLN A 85 -16.31 -0.95 7.36
C GLN A 85 -17.37 -0.33 6.43
N PRO A 86 -18.07 -1.13 5.60
CA PRO A 86 -19.07 -0.61 4.66
C PRO A 86 -20.19 0.20 5.35
N ALA A 87 -20.59 -0.20 6.55
CA ALA A 87 -21.63 0.49 7.33
C ALA A 87 -21.24 1.91 7.77
N GLU A 88 -19.94 2.20 7.89
CA GLU A 88 -19.42 3.51 8.28
C GLU A 88 -18.90 4.32 7.09
N ALA A 89 -19.04 3.80 5.86
CA ALA A 89 -18.47 4.42 4.67
C ALA A 89 -19.01 5.84 4.45
N ASP A 90 -20.31 6.08 4.66
CA ASP A 90 -20.90 7.42 4.56
C ASP A 90 -20.29 8.41 5.58
N THR A 91 -20.04 7.95 6.82
CA THR A 91 -19.41 8.77 7.88
C THR A 91 -17.98 9.11 7.53
N LEU A 92 -17.20 8.11 7.10
CA LEU A 92 -15.80 8.32 6.71
C LEU A 92 -15.68 9.24 5.49
N VAL A 93 -16.52 9.05 4.47
CA VAL A 93 -16.52 9.94 3.29
C VAL A 93 -16.95 11.36 3.66
N ALA A 94 -17.92 11.53 4.57
CA ALA A 94 -18.30 12.86 5.05
C ALA A 94 -17.12 13.56 5.75
N ALA A 95 -16.34 12.84 6.57
CA ALA A 95 -15.13 13.37 7.20
C ALA A 95 -14.04 13.71 6.16
N LEU A 96 -13.86 12.88 5.13
CA LEU A 96 -12.93 13.20 4.03
C LEU A 96 -13.37 14.44 3.23
N GLY A 97 -14.67 14.73 3.19
CA GLY A 97 -15.23 15.96 2.61
C GLY A 97 -14.86 17.24 3.34
N THR A 98 -14.35 17.17 4.58
CA THR A 98 -13.89 18.35 5.33
C THR A 98 -12.43 18.69 5.07
N LEU A 99 -11.73 17.90 4.25
CA LEU A 99 -10.35 18.20 3.86
C LEU A 99 -10.28 19.46 2.99
N PRO A 100 -9.13 20.18 3.00
CA PRO A 100 -8.86 21.25 2.07
C PRO A 100 -9.09 20.80 0.61
N ALA A 101 -9.53 21.71 -0.25
CA ALA A 101 -9.93 21.39 -1.62
C ALA A 101 -8.79 20.74 -2.42
N GLU A 102 -7.55 21.15 -2.15
CA GLU A 102 -6.31 20.59 -2.69
C GLU A 102 -6.13 19.10 -2.37
N ASP A 103 -6.66 18.61 -1.25
CA ASP A 103 -6.50 17.24 -0.79
C ASP A 103 -7.72 16.34 -1.10
N GLN A 104 -8.90 16.92 -1.36
CA GLN A 104 -10.15 16.18 -1.59
C GLN A 104 -10.08 15.12 -2.72
N TRP A 105 -9.09 15.19 -3.62
CA TRP A 105 -8.89 14.16 -4.64
C TRP A 105 -8.64 12.77 -4.02
N VAL A 106 -8.06 12.70 -2.81
CA VAL A 106 -7.81 11.44 -2.11
C VAL A 106 -9.09 10.74 -1.72
N ALA A 107 -10.13 11.51 -1.36
CA ALA A 107 -11.45 10.98 -1.03
C ALA A 107 -12.09 10.32 -2.25
N VAL A 108 -12.08 11.02 -3.39
CA VAL A 108 -12.62 10.50 -4.67
C VAL A 108 -11.90 9.21 -5.08
N ARG A 109 -10.55 9.19 -5.01
CA ARG A 109 -9.76 8.01 -5.35
C ARG A 109 -9.99 6.86 -4.37
N ALA A 110 -10.03 7.14 -3.07
CA ALA A 110 -10.26 6.14 -2.03
C ALA A 110 -11.63 5.46 -2.19
N ILE A 111 -12.69 6.22 -2.50
CA ILE A 111 -14.02 5.66 -2.81
C ILE A 111 -13.93 4.71 -4.00
N ALA A 112 -13.35 5.17 -5.12
CA ALA A 112 -13.21 4.36 -6.33
C ALA A 112 -12.36 3.09 -6.11
N TRP A 113 -11.38 3.15 -5.21
CA TRP A 113 -10.44 2.05 -4.93
C TRP A 113 -10.91 1.12 -3.81
N SER A 114 -11.95 1.51 -3.06
CA SER A 114 -12.47 0.77 -1.90
C SER A 114 -12.94 -0.65 -2.23
N GLY A 115 -13.33 -0.92 -3.48
CA GLY A 115 -13.90 -2.21 -3.86
C GLY A 115 -15.31 -2.46 -3.30
N LEU A 116 -15.95 -1.48 -2.66
CA LEU A 116 -17.35 -1.56 -2.24
C LEU A 116 -18.24 -1.75 -3.47
N PRO A 117 -19.18 -2.72 -3.51
CA PRO A 117 -20.08 -2.91 -4.66
C PRO A 117 -20.81 -1.63 -5.09
N GLU A 118 -21.20 -0.81 -4.11
CA GLU A 118 -21.94 0.42 -4.25
C GLU A 118 -21.07 1.69 -4.32
N TRP A 119 -19.75 1.58 -4.54
CA TRP A 119 -18.84 2.73 -4.55
C TRP A 119 -19.29 3.86 -5.49
N LYS A 120 -19.91 3.54 -6.64
CA LYS A 120 -20.45 4.54 -7.57
C LYS A 120 -21.64 5.31 -6.96
N ALA A 121 -22.50 4.62 -6.21
CA ALA A 121 -23.61 5.26 -5.51
C ALA A 121 -23.10 6.12 -4.36
N LEU A 122 -22.11 5.63 -3.59
CA LEU A 122 -21.44 6.39 -2.54
C LEU A 122 -20.79 7.67 -3.11
N MET A 123 -20.05 7.55 -4.21
CA MET A 123 -19.43 8.70 -4.89
C MET A 123 -20.47 9.75 -5.32
N ARG A 124 -21.58 9.33 -5.96
CA ARG A 124 -22.65 10.27 -6.35
C ARG A 124 -23.30 10.95 -5.15
N ARG A 125 -23.58 10.20 -4.09
CA ARG A 125 -24.24 10.70 -2.87
C ARG A 125 -23.44 11.82 -2.20
N HIS A 126 -22.12 11.69 -2.19
CA HIS A 126 -21.21 12.66 -1.56
C HIS A 126 -20.65 13.69 -2.53
N GLY A 127 -21.02 13.65 -3.81
CA GLY A 127 -20.38 14.46 -4.85
C GLY A 127 -20.41 15.96 -4.61
N ALA A 128 -21.48 16.48 -4.02
CA ALA A 128 -21.59 17.91 -3.67
C ALA A 128 -20.52 18.38 -2.67
N ARG A 129 -19.89 17.46 -1.90
CA ARG A 129 -18.81 17.76 -0.96
C ARG A 129 -17.46 17.97 -1.64
N PHE A 130 -17.33 17.59 -2.92
CA PHE A 130 -16.08 17.65 -3.68
C PHE A 130 -16.23 18.55 -4.92
N PRO A 131 -16.60 19.84 -4.76
CA PRO A 131 -16.94 20.71 -5.89
C PRO A 131 -15.79 20.89 -6.89
N THR A 132 -14.53 20.86 -6.42
CA THR A 132 -13.35 20.99 -7.28
C THR A 132 -12.93 19.67 -7.96
N ARG A 133 -13.61 18.55 -7.65
CA ARG A 133 -13.24 17.20 -8.12
C ARG A 133 -14.31 16.53 -8.98
N GLN A 134 -15.30 17.28 -9.48
CA GLN A 134 -16.39 16.74 -10.31
C GLN A 134 -15.86 16.01 -11.55
N VAL A 135 -14.89 16.59 -12.27
CA VAL A 135 -14.31 15.96 -13.47
C VAL A 135 -13.66 14.60 -13.15
N MET A 136 -12.95 14.49 -12.02
CA MET A 136 -12.34 13.23 -11.59
C MET A 136 -13.41 12.19 -11.26
N MET A 137 -14.47 12.60 -10.57
CA MET A 137 -15.59 11.73 -10.25
C MET A 137 -16.32 11.25 -11.51
N GLU A 138 -16.64 12.15 -12.44
CA GLU A 138 -17.27 11.83 -13.72
C GLU A 138 -16.46 10.78 -14.49
N LYS A 139 -15.14 10.96 -14.57
CA LYS A 139 -14.24 10.00 -15.22
C LYS A 139 -14.26 8.63 -14.54
N TYR A 140 -14.24 8.55 -13.21
CA TYR A 140 -14.41 7.28 -12.51
C TYR A 140 -15.77 6.64 -12.78
N LEU A 141 -16.85 7.42 -12.68
CA LEU A 141 -18.22 6.93 -12.90
C LEU A 141 -18.41 6.40 -14.32
N ALA A 142 -17.80 7.06 -15.31
CA ALA A 142 -17.76 6.68 -16.72
C ALA A 142 -16.82 5.49 -17.01
N GLY A 143 -15.96 5.10 -16.07
CA GLY A 143 -14.98 4.03 -16.26
C GLY A 143 -13.74 4.44 -17.06
N GLU A 144 -13.50 5.74 -17.21
CA GLU A 144 -12.33 6.31 -17.89
C GLU A 144 -11.08 6.38 -16.99
N MET A 145 -11.24 6.10 -15.70
CA MET A 145 -10.14 5.97 -14.74
C MET A 145 -10.19 4.61 -14.03
N PRO A 146 -9.03 3.97 -13.79
CA PRO A 146 -8.98 2.63 -13.24
C PRO A 146 -9.21 2.62 -11.73
N THR A 147 -10.01 1.66 -11.29
CA THR A 147 -10.12 1.26 -9.89
C THR A 147 -8.96 0.36 -9.49
N LEU A 148 -8.61 0.31 -8.21
CA LEU A 148 -7.59 -0.61 -7.69
C LEU A 148 -7.88 -2.07 -8.08
N GLN A 149 -9.16 -2.44 -8.21
CA GLN A 149 -9.59 -3.78 -8.59
C GLN A 149 -9.25 -4.12 -10.06
N GLN A 150 -9.35 -3.14 -10.95
CA GLN A 150 -9.02 -3.29 -12.37
C GLN A 150 -7.51 -3.34 -12.63
N LEU A 151 -6.69 -2.83 -11.71
CA LEU A 151 -5.22 -2.81 -11.83
C LEU A 151 -4.57 -4.19 -11.83
N THR A 152 -5.34 -5.25 -11.63
CA THR A 152 -4.87 -6.64 -11.74
C THR A 152 -4.91 -7.25 -13.13
N LEU A 153 -5.53 -6.63 -14.12
CA LEU A 153 -5.76 -7.27 -15.42
C LEU A 153 -4.70 -6.92 -16.48
N ALA A 154 -3.90 -5.88 -16.25
CA ALA A 154 -2.84 -5.44 -17.17
C ALA A 154 -1.42 -5.92 -16.81
N ILE A 155 -1.22 -6.42 -15.58
CA ILE A 155 0.08 -6.92 -15.09
C ILE A 155 0.52 -8.15 -15.90
N GLY A 156 -0.43 -8.99 -16.34
CA GLY A 156 -0.17 -10.16 -17.18
C GLY A 156 0.24 -9.83 -18.62
N GLU A 157 -0.05 -8.62 -19.12
CA GLU A 157 0.23 -8.23 -20.51
C GLU A 157 1.66 -7.69 -20.71
N ARG A 158 2.34 -7.22 -19.64
CA ARG A 158 3.67 -6.58 -19.73
C ARG A 158 4.83 -7.46 -19.27
N GLY A 159 4.64 -8.77 -19.18
CA GLY A 159 5.70 -9.77 -18.98
C GLY A 159 5.94 -10.60 -20.24
N PHE A 160 6.67 -11.73 -20.12
CA PHE A 160 6.96 -12.76 -21.16
C PHE A 160 5.88 -12.95 -22.25
N TRP A 161 4.60 -12.79 -21.91
CA TRP A 161 3.45 -12.80 -22.82
C TRP A 161 3.47 -11.77 -23.96
N HIS A 162 4.19 -10.66 -23.86
CA HIS A 162 4.38 -9.74 -24.99
C HIS A 162 5.13 -10.42 -26.16
N LYS A 163 5.99 -11.41 -25.89
CA LYS A 163 6.66 -12.22 -26.92
C LYS A 163 5.73 -13.30 -27.51
N VAL A 164 4.74 -13.77 -26.75
CA VAL A 164 3.82 -14.85 -27.16
C VAL A 164 2.59 -14.32 -27.91
N ARG A 165 2.19 -13.06 -27.69
CA ARG A 165 1.04 -12.41 -28.35
C ARG A 165 1.21 -12.29 -29.88
N GLY A 166 2.45 -12.34 -30.39
CA GLY A 166 2.72 -12.42 -31.82
C GLY A 166 2.22 -13.71 -32.50
N TYR A 167 1.94 -14.77 -31.72
CA TYR A 167 1.53 -16.09 -32.22
C TYR A 167 0.06 -16.42 -32.00
N PHE A 168 -0.65 -15.72 -31.09
CA PHE A 168 -2.06 -15.99 -30.78
C PHE A 168 -2.93 -14.75 -31.02
N LYS A 169 -3.60 -14.71 -32.17
CA LYS A 169 -4.68 -13.75 -32.46
C LYS A 169 -5.97 -14.19 -31.77
N SER A 170 -6.18 -13.83 -30.50
CA SER A 170 -7.53 -13.68 -29.90
C SER A 170 -7.44 -13.32 -28.42
N THR A 171 -7.23 -12.05 -28.11
CA THR A 171 -7.80 -11.43 -26.91
C THR A 171 -8.33 -10.05 -27.30
N PRO A 172 -9.56 -9.69 -26.89
CA PRO A 172 -10.07 -8.33 -27.10
C PRO A 172 -9.10 -7.34 -26.45
N ALA A 173 -8.77 -6.26 -27.15
CA ALA A 173 -7.92 -5.21 -26.60
C ALA A 173 -8.58 -4.63 -25.33
N PRO A 174 -7.83 -4.38 -24.24
CA PRO A 174 -8.36 -3.66 -23.10
C PRO A 174 -8.91 -2.31 -23.59
N ALA A 175 -10.05 -1.89 -23.03
CA ALA A 175 -10.71 -0.64 -23.37
C ALA A 175 -9.67 0.49 -23.41
N LYS A 176 -9.68 1.29 -24.49
CA LYS A 176 -8.79 2.44 -24.65
C LYS A 176 -9.06 3.44 -23.52
N GLY A 177 -8.27 3.35 -22.46
CA GLY A 177 -8.40 4.19 -21.28
C GLY A 177 -7.67 3.59 -20.09
N THR A 178 -6.49 4.16 -19.80
CA THR A 178 -5.91 4.26 -18.46
C THR A 178 -5.62 2.95 -17.70
N MET A 179 -4.69 2.14 -18.22
CA MET A 179 -3.84 1.37 -17.31
C MET A 179 -3.04 2.35 -16.46
N LEU A 180 -3.14 2.32 -15.12
CA LEU A 180 -2.09 2.96 -14.33
C LEU A 180 -0.78 2.29 -14.73
N THR A 181 0.18 3.10 -15.15
CA THR A 181 1.56 2.63 -15.30
C THR A 181 1.92 1.96 -13.97
N PRO A 182 2.50 0.75 -13.99
CA PRO A 182 3.00 0.10 -12.78
C PRO A 182 4.08 0.99 -12.17
N THR A 183 3.66 1.90 -11.28
CA THR A 183 4.51 2.83 -10.57
C THR A 183 4.82 2.28 -9.19
N PRO A 184 5.93 2.70 -8.56
CA PRO A 184 6.18 2.44 -7.14
C PRO A 184 4.97 2.71 -6.24
N ASP A 185 4.22 3.78 -6.54
CA ASP A 185 3.01 4.20 -5.82
C ASP A 185 1.91 3.13 -5.77
N LEU A 186 1.82 2.27 -6.81
CA LEU A 186 0.85 1.17 -6.82
C LEU A 186 1.14 0.13 -5.74
N ILE A 187 2.41 -0.24 -5.52
CA ILE A 187 2.77 -1.18 -4.46
C ILE A 187 2.41 -0.59 -3.09
N ASP A 188 2.70 0.69 -2.90
CA ASP A 188 2.36 1.42 -1.67
C ASP A 188 0.85 1.45 -1.43
N ALA A 189 0.04 1.70 -2.47
CA ALA A 189 -1.41 1.63 -2.37
C ALA A 189 -1.95 0.23 -2.03
N LEU A 190 -1.35 -0.83 -2.58
CA LEU A 190 -1.72 -2.20 -2.26
C LEU A 190 -1.40 -2.55 -0.80
N TRP A 191 -0.25 -2.09 -0.29
CA TRP A 191 0.10 -2.22 1.11
C TRP A 191 -0.85 -1.45 2.02
N GLY A 192 -1.12 -0.18 1.72
CA GLY A 192 -2.08 0.63 2.48
C GLY A 192 -3.45 -0.05 2.57
N TYR A 193 -3.97 -0.52 1.43
CA TYR A 193 -5.25 -1.24 1.40
C TYR A 193 -5.20 -2.51 2.24
N HIS A 194 -4.12 -3.30 2.14
CA HIS A 194 -3.95 -4.50 2.95
C HIS A 194 -3.90 -4.19 4.45
N PHE A 195 -3.15 -3.18 4.87
CA PHE A 195 -3.05 -2.84 6.29
C PHE A 195 -4.41 -2.43 6.87
N ALA A 196 -5.19 -1.65 6.13
CA ALA A 196 -6.49 -1.22 6.62
C ALA A 196 -7.56 -2.32 6.63
N SER A 197 -7.59 -3.15 5.57
CA SER A 197 -8.68 -4.12 5.36
C SER A 197 -8.35 -5.55 5.77
N ARG A 198 -7.07 -5.88 5.98
CA ARG A 198 -6.55 -7.25 6.12
C ARG A 198 -6.89 -8.18 4.95
N HIS A 199 -7.45 -7.67 3.85
CA HIS A 199 -7.71 -8.46 2.66
C HIS A 199 -6.39 -8.90 2.04
N TYR A 200 -6.28 -10.17 1.67
CA TYR A 200 -5.07 -10.73 1.05
C TYR A 200 -5.00 -10.56 -0.47
N GLN A 201 -6.09 -10.11 -1.09
CA GLN A 201 -6.16 -9.87 -2.52
C GLN A 201 -5.05 -8.89 -3.00
N PRO A 202 -4.78 -7.74 -2.33
CA PRO A 202 -3.63 -6.87 -2.64
C PRO A 202 -2.27 -7.58 -2.58
N ILE A 203 -2.06 -8.45 -1.58
CA ILE A 203 -0.82 -9.24 -1.45
C ILE A 203 -0.63 -10.15 -2.67
N GLY A 204 -1.70 -10.81 -3.12
CA GLY A 204 -1.67 -11.59 -4.36
C GLY A 204 -1.26 -10.76 -5.58
N ARG A 205 -1.64 -9.48 -5.66
CA ARG A 205 -1.19 -8.58 -6.73
C ARG A 205 0.30 -8.27 -6.64
N ILE A 206 0.83 -8.03 -5.45
CA ILE A 206 2.27 -7.79 -5.23
C ILE A 206 3.07 -9.06 -5.59
N VAL A 207 2.58 -10.24 -5.21
CA VAL A 207 3.17 -11.54 -5.60
C VAL A 207 3.21 -11.70 -7.13
N ALA A 208 2.18 -11.25 -7.86
CA ALA A 208 2.15 -11.31 -9.32
C ALA A 208 3.22 -10.44 -10.00
N MET A 209 3.79 -9.45 -9.31
CA MET A 209 4.87 -8.59 -9.81
C MET A 209 6.26 -9.21 -9.66
N LEU A 210 6.40 -10.26 -8.84
CA LEU A 210 7.70 -10.87 -8.53
C LEU A 210 8.53 -11.32 -9.74
N PRO A 211 7.96 -11.88 -10.83
CA PRO A 211 8.74 -12.26 -12.00
C PRO A 211 9.56 -11.12 -12.61
N TRP A 212 9.10 -9.87 -12.44
CA TRP A 212 9.81 -8.71 -12.96
C TRP A 212 11.13 -8.43 -12.25
N ALA A 213 11.38 -8.99 -11.06
CA ALA A 213 12.67 -8.85 -10.36
C ALA A 213 13.87 -9.43 -11.16
N LYS A 214 13.59 -10.26 -12.16
CA LYS A 214 14.59 -10.81 -13.09
C LYS A 214 14.54 -10.16 -14.48
N ASP A 215 13.72 -9.13 -14.68
CA ASP A 215 13.72 -8.38 -15.93
C ASP A 215 15.06 -7.66 -16.13
N ARG A 216 15.62 -7.77 -17.33
CA ARG A 216 16.88 -7.14 -17.73
C ARG A 216 16.72 -6.22 -18.93
N ASP A 217 15.54 -6.23 -19.53
CA ASP A 217 15.21 -5.46 -20.72
C ASP A 217 14.55 -4.12 -20.31
N HIS A 218 13.83 -4.09 -19.18
CA HIS A 218 13.05 -2.94 -18.70
C HIS A 218 13.37 -2.62 -17.24
N VAL A 219 14.05 -1.49 -17.01
CA VAL A 219 14.40 -1.01 -15.65
C VAL A 219 13.15 -0.81 -14.80
N ASP A 220 12.09 -0.22 -15.34
CA ASP A 220 10.88 0.09 -14.56
C ASP A 220 10.21 -1.18 -14.01
N LEU A 221 10.19 -2.26 -14.81
CA LEU A 221 9.70 -3.57 -14.38
C LEU A 221 10.65 -4.20 -13.37
N LEU A 222 11.97 -4.16 -13.63
CA LEU A 222 12.98 -4.63 -12.68
C LEU A 222 12.80 -3.98 -11.30
N MET A 223 12.67 -2.65 -11.28
CA MET A 223 12.49 -1.89 -10.05
C MET A 223 11.21 -2.31 -9.34
N LEU A 224 10.10 -2.40 -10.06
CA LEU A 224 8.83 -2.76 -9.46
C LEU A 224 8.82 -4.19 -8.90
N GLY A 225 9.37 -5.16 -9.64
CA GLY A 225 9.51 -6.53 -9.16
C GLY A 225 10.47 -6.64 -7.97
N SER A 226 11.57 -5.90 -7.98
CA SER A 226 12.52 -5.85 -6.86
C SER A 226 11.90 -5.21 -5.61
N MET A 227 11.13 -4.14 -5.77
CA MET A 227 10.35 -3.52 -4.70
C MET A 227 9.30 -4.47 -4.14
N ALA A 228 8.56 -5.17 -5.00
CA ALA A 228 7.58 -6.18 -4.58
C ALA A 228 8.26 -7.27 -3.73
N LYS A 229 9.39 -7.79 -4.20
CA LYS A 229 10.19 -8.81 -3.50
C LYS A 229 10.68 -8.31 -2.14
N PHE A 230 11.29 -7.13 -2.10
CA PHE A 230 11.84 -6.54 -0.88
C PHE A 230 10.76 -6.22 0.17
N THR A 231 9.67 -5.59 -0.25
CA THR A 231 8.58 -5.19 0.66
C THR A 231 7.83 -6.41 1.19
N LEU A 232 7.60 -7.44 0.37
CA LEU A 232 7.03 -8.70 0.85
C LEU A 232 7.92 -9.35 1.90
N ALA A 233 9.23 -9.47 1.65
CA ALA A 233 10.15 -10.10 2.60
C ALA A 233 10.22 -9.32 3.92
N THR A 234 10.31 -7.99 3.85
CA THR A 234 10.43 -7.14 5.05
C THR A 234 9.17 -7.15 5.91
N ASN A 235 7.98 -7.12 5.29
CA ASN A 235 6.72 -7.21 6.03
C ASN A 235 6.49 -8.63 6.57
N ALA A 236 6.76 -9.67 5.77
CA ALA A 236 6.57 -11.06 6.18
C ALA A 236 7.52 -11.48 7.30
N ALA A 237 8.73 -10.91 7.38
CA ALA A 237 9.66 -11.15 8.50
C ALA A 237 9.12 -10.71 9.88
N ARG A 238 8.07 -9.88 9.90
CA ARG A 238 7.48 -9.29 11.11
C ARG A 238 6.00 -9.66 11.31
N ASP A 239 5.38 -10.29 10.32
CA ASP A 239 3.96 -10.69 10.34
C ASP A 239 3.84 -12.22 10.08
N PRO A 240 3.69 -13.02 11.16
CA PRO A 240 3.48 -14.46 11.08
C PRO A 240 2.29 -14.90 10.20
N GLU A 241 1.22 -14.10 10.15
CA GLU A 241 0.06 -14.41 9.30
C GLU A 241 0.40 -14.22 7.83
N LEU A 242 1.14 -13.15 7.52
CA LEU A 242 1.59 -12.85 6.16
C LEU A 242 2.56 -13.92 5.66
N ILE A 243 3.59 -14.30 6.42
CA ILE A 243 4.50 -15.39 5.99
C ILE A 243 3.76 -16.72 5.83
N GLY A 244 2.80 -17.01 6.72
CA GLY A 244 1.93 -18.18 6.59
C GLY A 244 1.08 -18.15 5.32
N LEU A 245 0.54 -16.99 4.95
CA LEU A 245 -0.17 -16.79 3.69
C LEU A 245 0.74 -17.02 2.48
N LEU A 246 1.95 -16.44 2.47
CA LEU A 246 2.89 -16.60 1.35
C LEU A 246 3.26 -18.06 1.14
N LYS A 247 3.52 -18.81 2.22
CA LYS A 247 3.77 -20.26 2.19
C LYS A 247 2.57 -21.04 1.62
N ARG A 248 1.34 -20.69 1.99
CA ARG A 248 0.12 -21.29 1.42
C ARG A 248 -0.11 -20.92 -0.04
N ALA A 249 0.25 -19.71 -0.46
CA ALA A 249 0.11 -19.27 -1.84
C ALA A 249 1.14 -19.93 -2.77
N ARG A 250 2.32 -20.28 -2.24
CA ARG A 250 3.45 -20.83 -3.00
C ARG A 250 3.13 -22.02 -3.92
N PRO A 251 2.37 -23.05 -3.51
CA PRO A 251 2.00 -24.15 -4.42
C PRO A 251 1.03 -23.75 -5.55
N HIS A 252 0.37 -22.60 -5.44
CA HIS A 252 -0.67 -22.15 -6.38
C HIS A 252 -0.17 -21.12 -7.41
N VAL A 253 1.08 -20.66 -7.32
CA VAL A 253 1.67 -19.73 -8.28
C VAL A 253 2.48 -20.48 -9.35
N GLY A 254 2.59 -19.88 -10.54
CA GLY A 254 3.38 -20.44 -11.64
C GLY A 254 4.88 -20.52 -11.31
N LYS A 255 5.63 -21.37 -12.05
CA LYS A 255 7.04 -21.70 -11.78
C LYS A 255 7.95 -20.46 -11.59
N GLU A 256 7.83 -19.45 -12.45
CA GLU A 256 8.69 -18.26 -12.39
C GLU A 256 8.38 -17.37 -11.17
N THR A 257 7.09 -17.13 -10.89
CA THR A 257 6.65 -16.45 -9.67
C THR A 257 7.06 -17.26 -8.43
N GLY A 258 6.93 -18.59 -8.48
CA GLY A 258 7.26 -19.50 -7.39
C GLY A 258 8.71 -19.40 -6.96
N LYS A 259 9.67 -19.39 -7.90
CA LYS A 259 11.10 -19.21 -7.58
C LYS A 259 11.35 -17.91 -6.82
N GLN A 260 10.78 -16.80 -7.29
CA GLN A 260 10.96 -15.51 -6.62
C GLN A 260 10.27 -15.46 -5.26
N LEU A 261 9.11 -16.12 -5.13
CA LEU A 261 8.40 -16.24 -3.86
C LEU A 261 9.15 -17.12 -2.85
N ASP A 262 9.86 -18.16 -3.29
CA ASP A 262 10.74 -18.95 -2.41
C ASP A 262 11.83 -18.07 -1.80
N GLU A 263 12.47 -17.22 -2.61
CA GLU A 263 13.50 -16.28 -2.14
C GLU A 263 12.93 -15.28 -1.10
N VAL A 264 11.70 -14.80 -1.31
CA VAL A 264 10.98 -13.96 -0.33
C VAL A 264 10.73 -14.71 0.98
N ILE A 265 10.22 -15.94 0.90
CA ILE A 265 9.89 -16.77 2.06
C ILE A 265 11.14 -17.07 2.87
N VAL A 266 12.23 -17.48 2.21
CA VAL A 266 13.51 -17.76 2.85
C VAL A 266 14.04 -16.52 3.56
N ALA A 267 14.11 -15.37 2.88
CA ALA A 267 14.61 -14.13 3.47
C ALA A 267 13.76 -13.65 4.66
N ALA A 268 12.43 -13.86 4.60
CA ALA A 268 11.55 -13.55 5.71
C ALA A 268 11.76 -14.48 6.91
N ASP A 269 11.87 -15.80 6.68
CA ASP A 269 12.10 -16.80 7.74
C ASP A 269 13.47 -16.66 8.40
N THR A 270 14.49 -16.25 7.65
CA THR A 270 15.85 -16.04 8.18
C THR A 270 16.09 -14.62 8.66
N VAL A 271 15.15 -13.71 8.45
CA VAL A 271 15.28 -12.26 8.69
C VAL A 271 16.46 -11.64 7.91
N ASP A 272 16.95 -12.32 6.87
CA ASP A 272 18.01 -11.83 5.97
C ASP A 272 17.41 -11.12 4.75
N VAL A 273 16.74 -10.00 5.03
CA VAL A 273 16.20 -9.11 3.97
C VAL A 273 17.31 -8.30 3.30
N GLY A 274 18.52 -8.26 3.88
CA GLY A 274 19.69 -7.57 3.36
C GLY A 274 20.16 -8.15 2.03
N ALA A 275 20.12 -9.47 1.88
CA ALA A 275 20.49 -10.16 0.65
C ALA A 275 19.61 -9.76 -0.55
N ILE A 276 18.27 -9.71 -0.38
CA ILE A 276 17.33 -9.29 -1.43
C ILE A 276 17.65 -7.87 -1.90
N ARG A 277 17.99 -7.01 -0.96
CA ARG A 277 18.31 -5.61 -1.23
C ARG A 277 19.62 -5.47 -2.03
N ALA A 278 20.66 -6.18 -1.63
CA ALA A 278 21.94 -6.18 -2.33
C ALA A 278 21.79 -6.68 -3.77
N GLU A 279 20.99 -7.74 -3.98
CA GLU A 279 20.68 -8.28 -5.30
C GLU A 279 19.99 -7.24 -6.19
N ALA A 280 18.98 -6.53 -5.66
CA ALA A 280 18.27 -5.50 -6.41
C ALA A 280 19.21 -4.38 -6.87
N MET A 281 20.10 -3.90 -6.00
CA MET A 281 21.06 -2.86 -6.33
C MET A 281 22.07 -3.31 -7.39
N ALA A 282 22.57 -4.55 -7.28
CA ALA A 282 23.48 -5.11 -8.26
C ALA A 282 22.83 -5.26 -9.64
N ALA A 283 21.55 -5.65 -9.70
CA ALA A 283 20.82 -5.77 -10.95
C ALA A 283 20.63 -4.41 -11.65
N VAL A 284 20.39 -3.34 -10.88
CA VAL A 284 20.29 -1.98 -11.43
C VAL A 284 21.63 -1.49 -11.96
N GLU A 285 22.70 -1.68 -11.19
CA GLU A 285 24.05 -1.27 -11.60
C GLU A 285 24.48 -1.99 -12.88
N GLU A 286 24.12 -3.26 -13.02
CA GLU A 286 24.39 -4.02 -14.23
C GLU A 286 23.65 -3.46 -15.46
N ILE A 287 22.39 -3.03 -15.31
CA ILE A 287 21.67 -2.38 -16.42
C ILE A 287 22.29 -1.02 -16.76
N LYS A 288 22.71 -0.24 -15.76
CA LYS A 288 23.42 1.03 -16.01
C LYS A 288 24.72 0.80 -16.79
N ARG A 289 25.46 -0.25 -16.45
CA ARG A 289 26.75 -0.57 -17.06
C ARG A 289 26.63 -1.15 -18.47
N LYS A 290 25.69 -2.06 -18.70
CA LYS A 290 25.52 -2.76 -19.99
C LYS A 290 24.61 -2.05 -20.98
N GLY A 291 23.77 -1.13 -20.50
CA GLY A 291 22.62 -0.61 -21.25
C GLY A 291 21.49 -1.64 -21.32
N SER A 292 20.24 -1.20 -21.16
CA SER A 292 19.06 -2.04 -21.41
C SER A 292 18.80 -2.18 -22.92
N ALA A 293 17.94 -3.10 -23.34
CA ALA A 293 17.46 -3.14 -24.72
C ALA A 293 16.81 -1.79 -25.15
N THR A 294 16.23 -1.04 -24.19
CA THR A 294 15.66 0.31 -24.38
C THR A 294 16.71 1.44 -24.36
N SER A 295 17.97 1.19 -24.00
CA SER A 295 19.01 2.22 -23.85
C SER A 295 19.55 2.77 -25.18
N ARG A 296 18.97 2.37 -26.31
CA ARG A 296 19.23 2.98 -27.63
C ARG A 296 18.30 4.17 -27.92
N ASP A 297 17.39 4.49 -27.00
CA ASP A 297 16.41 5.56 -27.15
C ASP A 297 16.76 6.74 -26.24
N VAL A 298 16.72 7.97 -26.79
CA VAL A 298 17.06 9.22 -26.09
C VAL A 298 16.20 9.43 -24.82
N ALA A 299 15.03 8.80 -24.77
CA ALA A 299 14.14 8.73 -23.60
C ALA A 299 14.78 8.09 -22.35
N TRP A 300 15.89 7.35 -22.49
CA TRP A 300 16.61 6.75 -21.36
C TRP A 300 17.27 7.82 -20.45
N TRP A 301 17.84 8.88 -21.04
CA TRP A 301 18.51 9.94 -20.28
C TRP A 301 17.53 10.88 -19.55
N SER A 302 16.32 11.08 -20.08
CA SER A 302 15.28 11.86 -19.38
C SER A 302 14.66 11.09 -18.21
N ARG A 303 14.49 9.76 -18.33
CA ARG A 303 14.04 8.87 -17.23
C ARG A 303 15.08 8.66 -16.14
N MET A 304 16.36 8.98 -16.40
CA MET A 304 17.42 8.89 -15.40
C MET A 304 17.24 9.87 -14.21
N GLY A 305 16.60 11.02 -14.44
CA GLY A 305 16.27 11.98 -13.36
C GLY A 305 15.17 11.46 -12.41
N GLU A 306 14.19 10.74 -12.93
CA GLU A 306 13.10 10.14 -12.15
C GLU A 306 13.54 8.84 -11.45
N SER A 307 14.42 8.05 -12.06
CA SER A 307 14.93 6.79 -11.51
C SER A 307 15.95 6.94 -10.37
N ALA A 308 16.52 8.14 -10.16
CA ALA A 308 17.27 8.47 -8.95
C ALA A 308 16.40 8.38 -7.67
N ILE A 309 15.08 8.60 -7.79
CA ILE A 309 14.14 8.57 -6.66
C ILE A 309 13.97 7.13 -6.16
N ALA A 310 13.75 6.16 -7.06
CA ALA A 310 13.59 4.75 -6.69
C ALA A 310 14.90 4.12 -6.14
N LEU A 311 16.06 4.55 -6.64
CA LEU A 311 17.36 4.20 -6.07
C LEU A 311 17.60 4.84 -4.69
N GLY A 312 17.09 6.06 -4.46
CA GLY A 312 17.11 6.70 -3.15
C GLY A 312 16.37 5.90 -2.07
N CYS A 313 15.42 5.07 -2.46
CA CYS A 313 14.61 4.27 -1.54
C CYS A 313 15.30 2.99 -1.09
N ILE A 314 15.93 2.31 -2.05
CA ILE A 314 16.79 1.17 -1.77
C ILE A 314 18.08 1.68 -1.13
N GLY A 315 18.56 2.90 -1.39
CA GLY A 315 19.72 3.53 -0.76
C GLY A 315 19.49 4.01 0.68
N ALA A 316 18.39 4.72 0.97
CA ALA A 316 18.06 5.22 2.32
C ALA A 316 17.86 4.11 3.36
N ALA A 317 17.46 2.92 2.93
CA ALA A 317 17.45 1.73 3.77
C ALA A 317 18.85 1.34 4.31
N ALA A 318 19.98 1.81 3.71
CA ALA A 318 21.35 1.54 4.21
C ALA A 318 21.72 2.45 5.37
N ALA A 319 21.09 3.62 5.45
CA ALA A 319 21.33 4.58 6.51
C ALA A 319 20.45 4.33 7.76
N GLY A 320 19.78 3.17 7.85
CA GLY A 320 18.98 2.79 9.02
C GLY A 320 17.65 3.55 9.17
N GLN A 321 17.20 4.30 8.16
CA GLN A 321 15.99 5.14 8.27
C GLN A 321 14.66 4.43 7.99
N VAL A 322 14.66 3.12 7.71
CA VAL A 322 13.44 2.37 7.34
C VAL A 322 12.99 1.48 8.50
N ALA A 323 12.32 2.09 9.48
CA ALA A 323 11.82 1.36 10.64
C ALA A 323 10.57 0.49 10.36
N LEU A 324 9.92 0.58 9.19
CA LEU A 324 8.55 0.06 9.00
C LEU A 324 8.28 -0.82 7.77
N GLY A 325 9.30 -1.37 7.08
CA GLY A 325 9.07 -2.24 5.90
C GLY A 325 8.36 -1.56 4.72
N LEU A 326 8.21 -0.24 4.79
CA LEU A 326 7.73 0.68 3.78
C LEU A 326 8.84 1.67 3.42
N PRO A 327 9.73 1.36 2.46
CA PRO A 327 10.39 2.38 1.66
C PRO A 327 9.66 2.39 0.30
N CYS A 328 9.24 3.53 -0.23
CA CYS A 328 10.09 4.25 -1.18
C CYS A 328 9.73 5.74 -1.32
N VAL A 329 8.46 6.11 -1.51
CA VAL A 329 8.17 7.46 -2.06
C VAL A 329 8.10 8.57 -0.99
N VAL A 330 7.99 8.22 0.30
CA VAL A 330 7.96 9.20 1.41
C VAL A 330 9.34 9.86 1.65
N GLY A 331 10.45 9.18 1.31
CA GLY A 331 11.80 9.74 1.45
C GLY A 331 12.10 10.90 0.48
N GLY A 332 11.61 10.82 -0.75
CA GLY A 332 11.82 11.87 -1.77
C GLY A 332 11.08 13.18 -1.46
N ALA A 333 9.92 13.10 -0.81
CA ALA A 333 9.18 14.27 -0.33
C ALA A 333 9.91 14.98 0.82
N LEU A 334 10.59 14.24 1.69
CA LEU A 334 11.43 14.82 2.75
C LEU A 334 12.72 15.44 2.20
N SER A 335 13.37 14.81 1.21
CA SER A 335 14.59 15.36 0.59
C SER A 335 14.35 16.68 -0.15
N SER A 336 13.20 16.83 -0.82
CA SER A 336 12.88 18.03 -1.58
C SER A 336 12.39 19.21 -0.72
N ALA A 337 11.87 18.96 0.49
CA ALA A 337 11.59 20.00 1.49
C ALA A 337 12.86 20.52 2.18
N VAL A 338 13.82 19.63 2.47
CA VAL A 338 15.13 20.02 3.02
C VAL A 338 15.95 20.83 2.01
N VAL A 339 15.98 20.42 0.74
CA VAL A 339 16.70 21.16 -0.32
C VAL A 339 16.09 22.54 -0.58
N ARG A 340 14.76 22.70 -0.49
CA ARG A 340 14.10 24.01 -0.67
C ARG A 340 14.36 24.99 0.48
N ASN A 341 14.51 24.51 1.72
CA ASN A 341 14.84 25.37 2.85
C ASN A 341 16.34 25.71 2.93
N SER A 342 17.23 24.88 2.37
CA SER A 342 18.66 25.17 2.33
C SER A 342 19.05 26.20 1.25
N THR A 343 18.21 26.42 0.23
CA THR A 343 18.45 27.44 -0.80
C THR A 343 17.82 28.80 -0.49
N ALA A 344 16.99 28.90 0.56
CA ALA A 344 16.34 30.14 1.00
C ALA A 344 17.12 30.89 2.11
N GLY A 345 18.28 30.38 2.54
CA GLY A 345 19.11 30.98 3.60
C GLY A 345 20.43 31.61 3.13
N GLY A 346 20.61 31.82 1.82
CA GLY A 346 21.81 32.41 1.25
C GLY A 346 21.46 33.59 0.33
N GLY A 347 21.07 34.71 0.93
CA GLY A 347 20.85 36.00 0.28
C GLY A 347 21.12 37.11 1.27
#